data_AF-A0A7I4DUN8-F1
#
_entry.id   AF-A0A7I4DUN8-F1
#
_cell.length_a   1.000
_cell.length_b   1.000
_cell.length_c   1.000
_cell.angle_alpha   90.00
_cell.angle_beta   90.00
_cell.angle_gamma   90.00
#
_symmetry.space_group_name_H-M   'P 1'
#
loop_
_entity.id
_entity.type
_entity.pdbx_description
1 polymer ?
#
loop_
_entity_poly.entity_id
_entity_poly.type
_entity_poly.pdbx_seq_one_letter_code
_entity_poly.pdbx_strand_id
1 'polypeptide(L)'
;MPSSHSATVTGLACAIGLREGLGGPLFAIAFVLACIVMYDASGVRLQAGRQAEVLNQIVFELPPEHPLSDSRPLKEFLGHTPPQVAAGAMLGCLIAYTLHLLSLVGPST
;
A
#
# COMPACT_ATOMS: atom_id res chain seq x y z
N MET A 1 -0.37 -10.11 6.25
CA MET A 1 -1.60 -9.95 5.44
C MET A 1 -1.25 -9.12 4.20
N PRO A 2 -1.78 -9.45 3.01
CA PRO A 2 -1.59 -8.64 1.81
C PRO A 2 -2.23 -7.25 1.98
N SER A 3 -1.64 -6.23 1.38
CA SER A 3 -2.15 -4.85 1.49
C SER A 3 -3.45 -4.69 0.68
N SER A 4 -4.55 -4.34 1.36
CA SER A 4 -5.85 -4.06 0.73
C SER A 4 -5.77 -2.83 -0.20
N HIS A 5 -5.09 -1.76 0.23
CA HIS A 5 -4.83 -0.60 -0.60
C HIS A 5 -4.14 -0.95 -1.92
N SER A 6 -3.12 -1.82 -1.85
CA SER A 6 -2.39 -2.28 -3.04
C SER A 6 -3.27 -3.13 -3.95
N ALA A 7 -4.10 -4.02 -3.39
CA ALA A 7 -5.04 -4.82 -4.17
C ALA A 7 -6.10 -3.96 -4.89
N THR A 8 -6.65 -2.95 -4.22
CA THR A 8 -7.67 -2.08 -4.81
C THR A 8 -7.14 -1.28 -6.00
N VAL A 9 -6.00 -0.60 -5.83
CA VAL A 9 -5.48 0.29 -6.88
C VAL A 9 -4.93 -0.48 -8.08
N THR A 10 -4.31 -1.63 -7.85
CA THR A 10 -3.82 -2.49 -8.94
C THR A 10 -4.97 -3.19 -9.66
N GLY A 11 -6.00 -3.64 -8.93
CA GLY A 11 -7.23 -4.16 -9.53
C GLY A 11 -7.92 -3.11 -10.41
N LEU A 12 -8.02 -1.86 -9.95
CA LEU A 12 -8.56 -0.75 -10.74
C LEU A 12 -7.75 -0.51 -12.02
N ALA A 13 -6.42 -0.36 -11.91
CA ALA A 13 -5.56 -0.13 -13.06
C ALA A 13 -5.61 -1.30 -14.06
N CYS A 14 -5.62 -2.54 -13.56
CA CYS A 14 -5.71 -3.74 -14.39
C CYS A 14 -7.08 -3.85 -15.08
N ALA A 15 -8.18 -3.54 -14.38
CA ALA A 15 -9.51 -3.52 -14.97
C ALA A 15 -9.65 -2.45 -16.07
N ILE A 16 -9.11 -1.24 -15.86
CA ILE A 16 -9.09 -0.20 -16.89
C ILE A 16 -8.24 -0.65 -18.08
N GLY A 17 -7.07 -1.22 -17.84
CA GLY A 17 -6.19 -1.72 -18.90
C GLY A 17 -6.84 -2.82 -19.75
N LEU A 18 -7.63 -3.70 -19.13
CA LEU A 18 -8.37 -4.76 -19.82
C LEU A 18 -9.60 -4.25 -20.57
N ARG A 19 -10.29 -3.22 -20.07
CA ARG A 19 -11.55 -2.72 -20.68
C ARG A 19 -11.35 -1.60 -21.70
N GLU A 20 -10.41 -0.70 -21.45
CA GLU A 20 -10.20 0.52 -22.24
C GLU A 20 -8.83 0.56 -22.94
N GLY A 21 -7.97 -0.40 -22.65
CA GLY A 21 -6.64 -0.51 -23.22
C GLY A 21 -5.57 0.26 -22.45
N LEU A 22 -4.32 -0.13 -22.68
CA LEU A 22 -3.14 0.41 -21.96
C LEU A 22 -2.67 1.77 -22.50
N GLY A 23 -3.08 2.15 -23.71
CA GLY A 23 -2.66 3.40 -24.35
C GLY A 23 -3.50 4.63 -23.98
N GLY A 24 -4.58 4.45 -23.22
CA GLY A 24 -5.52 5.52 -22.88
C GLY A 24 -5.06 6.39 -21.70
N PRO A 25 -5.50 7.67 -21.64
CA PRO A 25 -5.21 8.55 -20.52
C PRO A 25 -5.76 8.03 -19.19
N LEU A 26 -6.90 7.33 -19.21
CA LEU A 26 -7.49 6.76 -18.00
C LEU A 26 -6.61 5.67 -17.37
N PHE A 27 -6.03 4.79 -18.20
CA PHE A 27 -5.08 3.78 -17.72
C PHE A 27 -3.84 4.45 -17.12
N ALA A 28 -3.28 5.45 -17.80
CA ALA A 28 -2.10 6.17 -17.31
C ALA A 28 -2.35 6.81 -15.94
N ILE A 29 -3.49 7.46 -15.75
CA ILE A 29 -3.88 8.06 -14.46
C ILE A 29 -4.02 6.97 -13.38
N ALA A 30 -4.74 5.89 -13.67
CA ALA A 30 -4.96 4.80 -12.71
C ALA A 30 -3.65 4.09 -12.33
N PHE A 31 -2.75 3.88 -13.30
CA PHE A 31 -1.44 3.29 -13.08
C PHE A 31 -0.56 4.16 -12.18
N VAL A 32 -0.49 5.47 -12.46
CA VAL A 32 0.29 6.41 -11.63
C VAL A 32 -0.28 6.46 -10.21
N LEU A 33 -1.62 6.51 -10.06
CA LEU A 33 -2.26 6.44 -8.76
C LEU A 33 -1.91 5.15 -8.01
N ALA A 34 -1.90 4.01 -8.71
CA ALA A 34 -1.50 2.73 -8.12
C ALA A 34 -0.06 2.75 -7.61
N CYS A 35 0.88 3.31 -8.38
CA CYS A 35 2.26 3.48 -7.95
C CYS A 35 2.38 4.35 -6.69
N ILE A 36 1.69 5.49 -6.63
CA ILE A 36 1.72 6.40 -5.48
C ILE A 36 1.20 5.70 -4.22
N VAL A 37 0.05 5.02 -4.31
CA VAL A 37 -0.56 4.33 -3.17
C VAL A 37 0.29 3.15 -2.70
N MET A 38 0.88 2.37 -3.62
CA MET A 38 1.80 1.29 -3.27
C MET A 38 3.08 1.81 -2.59
N TYR A 39 3.61 2.95 -3.06
CA TYR A 39 4.76 3.60 -2.46
C TYR A 39 4.46 4.10 -1.03
N ASP A 40 3.32 4.76 -0.83
CA ASP A 40 2.88 5.23 0.49
C ASP A 40 2.59 4.06 1.46
N ALA A 41 2.04 2.96 0.95
CA ALA A 41 1.79 1.75 1.73
C ALA A 41 3.08 1.07 2.22
N SER A 42 4.16 1.14 1.43
CA SER A 42 5.43 0.43 1.70
C SER A 42 6.49 1.30 2.40
N GLY A 43 6.65 2.55 1.96
CA GLY A 43 7.82 3.36 2.23
C GLY A 43 7.64 4.29 3.43
N VAL A 44 6.67 5.20 3.34
CA VAL A 44 6.53 6.30 4.31
C VAL A 44 6.21 5.77 5.71
N ARG A 45 5.28 4.81 5.82
CA ARG A 45 4.87 4.24 7.12
C ARG A 45 5.96 3.43 7.80
N LEU A 46 6.77 2.69 7.03
CA LEU A 46 7.87 1.90 7.58
C LEU A 46 8.99 2.80 8.11
N GLN A 47 9.33 3.87 7.40
CA GLN A 47 10.35 4.83 7.84
C GLN A 47 9.90 5.60 9.08
N ALA A 48 8.64 6.03 9.13
CA ALA A 48 8.08 6.66 10.33
C ALA A 48 8.12 5.72 11.55
N GLY A 49 7.83 4.43 11.37
CA GLY A 49 7.96 3.42 12.42
C GLY A 49 9.39 3.26 12.93
N ARG A 50 10.38 3.16 12.02
CA ARG A 50 11.80 3.10 12.39
C ARG A 50 12.29 4.36 13.11
N GLN A 51 11.79 5.53 12.70
CA GLN A 51 12.09 6.78 13.40
C GLN A 51 11.51 6.80 14.81
N ALA A 52 10.28 6.31 14.99
CA ALA A 52 9.65 6.18 16.30
C ALA A 52 10.42 5.24 17.23
N GLU A 53 10.89 4.09 16.72
CA GLU A 53 11.72 3.13 17.44
C GLU A 53 13.02 3.77 17.95
N VAL A 54 13.77 4.43 17.07
CA VAL A 54 15.02 5.13 17.44
C VAL A 54 14.75 6.25 18.45
N LEU A 55 13.66 7.02 18.26
CA LEU A 55 13.31 8.11 19.18
C LEU A 55 12.90 7.59 20.56
N ASN A 56 12.15 6.49 20.63
CA ASN A 56 11.81 5.84 21.90
C ASN A 56 13.07 5.38 22.64
N GLN A 57 14.06 4.84 21.93
CA GLN A 57 15.33 4.43 22.52
C GLN A 57 16.12 5.63 23.05
N ILE A 58 16.21 6.72 22.30
CA ILE A 58 16.86 7.95 22.76
C ILE A 58 16.18 8.48 24.04
N VAL A 59 14.85 8.51 24.07
CA VAL A 59 14.09 8.98 25.24
C VAL A 59 14.35 8.10 26.48
N PHE A 60 14.43 6.79 26.29
CA PHE A 60 14.70 5.84 27.37
C PHE A 60 16.10 6.01 27.99
N GLU A 61 17.08 6.44 27.21
CA GLU A 61 18.45 6.68 27.67
C GLU A 61 18.65 8.05 28.36
N LEU A 62 17.63 8.92 28.37
CA LEU A 62 17.73 10.24 29.00
C LEU A 62 17.75 10.14 30.54
N PRO A 63 18.43 11.09 31.23
CA PRO A 63 18.40 11.18 32.69
C PRO A 63 16.96 11.37 33.22
N PRO A 64 16.61 10.87 34.41
CA PRO A 64 15.26 10.98 34.95
C PRO A 64 14.75 12.43 35.09
N GLU A 65 15.68 13.37 35.25
CA GLU A 65 15.39 14.79 35.46
C GLU A 65 15.15 15.55 34.14
N HIS A 66 15.39 14.89 33.00
CA HIS A 66 15.17 15.49 31.69
C HIS A 66 13.65 15.58 31.41
N PRO A 67 13.13 16.73 30.92
CA PRO A 67 11.69 16.96 30.73
C PRO A 67 10.98 15.95 29.82
N LEU A 68 11.75 15.22 29.01
CA LEU A 68 11.25 14.23 28.06
C LEU A 68 11.29 12.79 28.57
N SER A 69 11.88 12.50 29.74
CA SER A 69 12.07 11.12 30.21
C SER A 69 10.78 10.42 30.59
N ASP A 70 9.74 11.18 30.95
CA ASP A 70 8.37 10.68 31.17
C ASP A 70 7.47 10.78 29.92
N SER A 71 8.06 11.03 28.74
CA SER A 71 7.28 11.12 27.50
C SER A 71 6.66 9.77 27.16
N ARG A 72 5.40 9.78 26.75
CA ARG A 72 4.72 8.57 26.28
C ARG A 72 5.44 8.03 25.03
N PRO A 73 5.79 6.73 24.99
CA PRO A 73 6.43 6.13 23.82
C PRO A 73 5.59 6.32 22.57
N LEU A 74 6.25 6.65 21.45
CA LEU A 74 5.62 6.68 20.14
C LEU A 74 5.24 5.26 19.73
N LYS A 75 4.12 5.14 19.01
CA LYS A 75 3.68 3.86 18.48
C LYS A 75 4.58 3.48 17.31
N GLU A 76 5.29 2.38 17.46
CA GLU A 76 6.12 1.80 16.40
C GLU A 76 5.21 1.16 15.35
N PHE A 77 4.90 1.92 14.31
CA PHE A 77 4.08 1.43 13.22
C PHE A 77 4.89 0.51 12.30
N LEU A 78 4.63 -0.78 12.41
CA LEU A 78 4.96 -1.76 11.37
C LEU A 78 4.03 -1.53 10.18
N GLY A 79 4.47 -0.72 9.22
CA GLY A 79 3.83 -0.65 7.90
C GLY A 79 3.78 -2.03 7.22
N HIS A 80 3.04 -2.15 6.11
CA HIS A 80 3.10 -3.36 5.30
C HIS A 80 4.49 -3.50 4.68
N THR A 81 5.11 -4.67 4.82
CA THR A 81 6.40 -4.92 4.18
C THR A 81 6.26 -4.92 2.66
N PRO A 82 7.31 -4.58 1.88
CA PRO A 82 7.24 -4.61 0.41
C PRO A 82 6.69 -5.91 -0.18
N PRO A 83 6.99 -7.10 0.38
CA PRO A 83 6.35 -8.35 -0.07
C PRO A 83 4.83 -8.39 0.14
N GLN A 84 4.30 -7.78 1.21
CA GLN A 84 2.86 -7.72 1.47
C GLN A 84 2.14 -6.80 0.48
N VAL A 85 2.80 -5.73 0.04
CA VAL A 85 2.31 -4.82 -1.01
C VAL A 85 2.33 -5.52 -2.36
N ALA A 86 3.40 -6.25 -2.69
CA ALA A 86 3.46 -7.07 -3.90
C ALA A 86 2.38 -8.17 -3.93
N ALA A 87 2.15 -8.86 -2.81
CA ALA A 87 1.07 -9.84 -2.70
C ALA A 87 -0.32 -9.22 -2.89
N GLY A 88 -0.54 -8.01 -2.35
CA GLY A 88 -1.76 -7.24 -2.61
C GLY A 88 -1.91 -6.88 -4.10
N ALA A 89 -0.84 -6.40 -4.73
CA ALA A 89 -0.83 -6.07 -6.15
C ALA A 89 -1.20 -7.27 -7.05
N MET A 90 -0.60 -8.43 -6.79
CA MET A 90 -0.93 -9.67 -7.50
C MET A 90 -2.39 -10.07 -7.31
N LEU A 91 -2.91 -9.98 -6.09
CA LEU A 91 -4.31 -10.29 -5.79
C LEU A 91 -5.26 -9.35 -6.54
N GLY A 92 -4.98 -8.05 -6.57
CA GLY A 92 -5.77 -7.06 -7.31
C GLY A 92 -5.84 -7.37 -8.81
N CYS A 93 -4.70 -7.61 -9.44
CA CYS A 93 -4.63 -8.01 -10.85
C CYS A 93 -5.38 -9.32 -11.12
N LEU A 94 -5.25 -10.32 -10.25
CA LEU A 94 -5.95 -11.60 -10.39
C LEU A 94 -7.47 -11.44 -10.34
N ILE A 95 -7.98 -10.64 -9.40
CA ILE A 95 -9.41 -10.35 -9.27
C ILE A 95 -9.92 -9.65 -10.53
N ALA A 96 -9.22 -8.59 -10.99
CA ALA A 96 -9.59 -7.86 -12.19
C ALA A 96 -9.63 -8.78 -13.43
N TYR A 97 -8.62 -9.63 -13.59
CA TYR A 97 -8.56 -10.60 -14.68
C TYR A 97 -9.70 -11.63 -14.61
N THR A 98 -10.00 -12.15 -13.43
CA THR A 98 -11.09 -13.12 -13.23
C THR A 98 -12.45 -12.51 -13.57
N LEU A 99 -12.72 -11.29 -13.10
CA LEU A 99 -13.94 -10.56 -13.43
C LEU A 99 -14.05 -10.25 -14.92
N HIS A 100 -12.93 -9.88 -15.56
CA HIS A 100 -12.90 -9.68 -17.01
C HIS A 100 -13.21 -10.97 -17.77
N LEU A 101 -12.60 -12.10 -17.39
CA LEU A 101 -12.89 -13.39 -18.01
C LEU A 101 -14.37 -13.78 -17.85
N LEU A 102 -14.95 -13.59 -16.67
CA LEU A 102 -16.38 -13.82 -16.43
C LEU A 102 -17.25 -12.92 -17.32
N SER A 103 -16.87 -11.67 -17.55
CA SER A 103 -17.61 -10.76 -18.43
C SER A 103 -17.58 -11.17 -19.90
N LEU A 104 -16.56 -11.93 -20.33
CA LEU A 104 -16.47 -12.49 -21.68
C LEU A 104 -17.29 -13.77 -21.86
N VAL A 105 -17.55 -14.50 -20.77
CA VAL A 105 -18.31 -15.76 -20.75
C VAL A 105 -19.80 -15.54 -20.46
N GLY A 106 -20.16 -14.43 -19.82
CA GLY A 106 -21.55 -14.07 -19.53
C GLY A 106 -22.37 -13.88 -20.82
N PRO A 107 -23.67 -14.21 -20.83
CA PRO A 107 -24.51 -14.03 -22.00
C PRO A 107 -24.50 -12.55 -22.41
N SER A 108 -24.16 -12.30 -23.66
CA SER A 108 -24.30 -11.00 -24.30
C SER A 108 -25.79 -10.64 -24.36
N THR A 109 -26.29 -9.99 -23.31
CA THR A 109 -27.59 -9.31 -23.31
C THR A 109 -27.51 -7.99 -24.03
#